data_AF-U6DK55-F1
#
_entry.id   AF-U6DK55-F1
#
_cell.length_a   1.000
_cell.length_b   1.000
_cell.length_c   1.000
_cell.angle_alpha   90.00
_cell.angle_beta   90.00
_cell.angle_gamma   90.00
#
_symmetry.space_group_name_H-M   'P 1'
#
loop_
_entity.id
_entity.type
_entity.pdbx_description
1 polymer ?
#
loop_
_entity_poly.entity_id
_entity_poly.type
_entity_poly.pdbx_seq_one_letter_code
_entity_poly.pdbx_strand_id
1 'polypeptide(L)'
;AKNGRVDSEDRRSRHCPYLDTINRSVLDFDFEKLCSISLSHINAYACLVCGKYFQGRGLKSHAYIHSVQFSHHVFLNLHTLKFYCLPDNYEIIDSSLEDITYVLKPTFTKQQIANLDKQAKLSRAYDGTTYLPGIVGLNNIKANDYANAVLQALSNVPPLRNYFLEEDNYKNIKRPPGDIMFLLVQRFGELMRKLWNPRNFKAHVSPHEMLQAVVLCSKKTFQITKQGDGVDFLSWFLNALHSALGGTKKKKKTIVTDVFQGSMRIFTKKLPHPDLPAEEKEQLLHNDEYQETMVESTFMYLTLDLPTAPLYKDEKEQLIIPQVPLFNILAKFNGITEKEYKTYKENFLKRFQLTKLPPYLIFCIKRFTKNNFFVEKNPTIVNFPITNVDLREYLSEEVQAVHKNTTYDLIANIVHDGKPSEGSYRIHVLHHGTGKWYELQDLQVTDILPQMITLSEAYIQIWKRRDNDETNQQGA
;
A
#
# COMPACT_ATOMS: atom_id res chain seq x y z
N ALA A 1 14.42 -63.46 5.15
CA ALA A 1 13.82 -62.50 4.21
C ALA A 1 12.36 -62.24 4.60
N LYS A 2 12.08 -61.14 5.32
CA LYS A 2 10.72 -60.67 5.58
C LYS A 2 10.40 -59.63 4.51
N ASN A 3 9.68 -60.04 3.46
CA ASN A 3 9.19 -59.12 2.43
C ASN A 3 8.17 -58.18 3.05
N GLY A 4 8.49 -56.89 3.03
CA GLY A 4 7.63 -55.81 3.49
C GLY A 4 6.37 -55.70 2.63
N ARG A 5 5.21 -55.82 3.28
CA ARG A 5 3.98 -55.17 2.81
C ARG A 5 4.20 -53.67 2.98
N VAL A 6 4.65 -53.01 1.92
CA VAL A 6 4.42 -51.56 1.77
C VAL A 6 2.93 -51.45 1.45
N ASP A 7 2.16 -50.85 2.36
CA ASP A 7 0.70 -50.73 2.25
C ASP A 7 0.29 -50.16 0.89
N SER A 8 -0.72 -50.77 0.27
CA SER A 8 -1.22 -50.38 -1.06
C SER A 8 -1.72 -48.94 -1.13
N GLU A 9 -2.14 -48.37 0.01
CA GLU A 9 -2.53 -46.96 0.13
C GLU A 9 -1.31 -46.02 0.01
N ASP A 10 -0.18 -46.35 0.64
CA ASP A 10 1.07 -45.56 0.57
C ASP A 10 1.65 -45.55 -0.86
N ARG A 11 1.43 -46.62 -1.64
CA ARG A 11 1.78 -46.65 -3.07
C ARG A 11 0.91 -45.71 -3.92
N ARG A 12 -0.41 -45.67 -3.70
CA ARG A 12 -1.33 -44.78 -4.45
C ARG A 12 -1.13 -43.31 -4.11
N SER A 13 -0.83 -43.01 -2.85
CA SER A 13 -0.51 -41.66 -2.40
C SER A 13 0.71 -41.08 -3.11
N ARG A 14 1.70 -41.92 -3.48
CA ARG A 14 2.95 -41.47 -4.12
C ARG A 14 2.95 -41.56 -5.65
N HIS A 15 1.95 -42.19 -6.27
CA HIS A 15 1.86 -42.37 -7.71
C HIS A 15 0.40 -42.18 -8.16
N CYS A 16 -0.07 -40.93 -8.14
CA CYS A 16 -1.40 -40.58 -8.61
C CYS A 16 -1.40 -40.49 -10.16
N PRO A 17 -2.25 -41.24 -10.88
CA PRO A 17 -2.26 -41.21 -12.35
C PRO A 17 -2.90 -39.94 -12.93
N TYR A 18 -3.54 -39.12 -12.10
CA TYR A 18 -4.30 -37.95 -12.54
C TYR A 18 -3.51 -36.64 -12.45
N LEU A 19 -2.21 -36.68 -12.08
CA LEU A 19 -1.37 -35.48 -11.97
C LEU A 19 -1.24 -34.71 -13.29
N ASP A 20 -1.28 -35.42 -14.42
CA ASP A 20 -1.20 -34.81 -15.76
C ASP A 20 -2.45 -34.01 -16.14
N THR A 21 -3.58 -34.22 -15.44
CA THR A 21 -4.83 -33.48 -15.67
C THR A 21 -4.86 -32.09 -15.04
N ILE A 22 -3.85 -31.77 -14.22
CA ILE A 22 -3.78 -30.51 -13.49
C ILE A 22 -3.52 -29.36 -14.46
N ASN A 23 -4.41 -28.37 -14.44
CA ASN A 23 -4.27 -27.19 -15.27
C ASN A 23 -3.91 -25.98 -14.40
N ARG A 24 -2.63 -25.59 -14.42
CA ARG A 24 -2.12 -24.47 -13.62
C ARG A 24 -2.58 -23.10 -14.09
N SER A 25 -2.93 -22.94 -15.37
CA SER A 25 -3.32 -21.62 -15.93
C SER A 25 -4.68 -21.14 -15.42
N VAL A 26 -5.55 -22.05 -15.02
CA VAL A 26 -6.90 -21.74 -14.50
C VAL A 26 -6.92 -21.58 -12.97
N LEU A 27 -5.82 -21.87 -12.28
CA LEU A 27 -5.76 -21.75 -10.82
C LEU A 27 -5.61 -20.29 -10.42
N ASP A 28 -6.51 -19.84 -9.55
CA ASP A 28 -6.50 -18.48 -9.03
C ASP A 28 -6.88 -18.51 -7.55
N PHE A 29 -5.87 -18.27 -6.70
CA PHE A 29 -6.00 -18.35 -5.24
C PHE A 29 -6.24 -16.98 -4.58
N ASP A 30 -6.64 -15.98 -5.36
CA ASP A 30 -6.89 -14.63 -4.86
C ASP A 30 -8.36 -14.37 -4.51
N PHE A 31 -9.26 -15.28 -4.91
CA PHE A 31 -10.66 -15.22 -4.58
C PHE A 31 -10.97 -15.81 -3.21
N GLU A 32 -12.10 -15.40 -2.65
CA GLU A 32 -12.59 -15.89 -1.37
C GLU A 32 -12.77 -17.42 -1.39
N LYS A 33 -12.36 -18.07 -0.30
CA LYS A 33 -12.31 -19.53 -0.16
C LYS A 33 -13.70 -20.11 0.13
N LEU A 34 -14.68 -19.81 -0.73
CA LEU A 34 -16.07 -20.24 -0.63
C LEU A 34 -16.40 -21.30 -1.66
N CYS A 35 -17.28 -22.24 -1.31
CA CYS A 35 -17.84 -23.16 -2.28
C CYS A 35 -18.68 -22.40 -3.33
N SER A 36 -18.41 -22.62 -4.61
CA SER A 36 -19.16 -21.99 -5.72
C SER A 36 -20.62 -22.45 -5.82
N ILE A 37 -21.03 -23.47 -5.06
CA ILE A 37 -22.41 -23.99 -5.03
C ILE A 37 -23.11 -23.58 -3.73
N SER A 38 -22.55 -23.98 -2.57
CA SER A 38 -23.19 -23.75 -1.28
C SER A 38 -22.86 -22.40 -0.64
N LEU A 39 -21.91 -21.64 -1.21
CA LEU A 39 -21.35 -20.41 -0.64
C LEU A 39 -20.79 -20.57 0.78
N SER A 40 -20.54 -21.82 1.21
CA SER A 40 -19.96 -22.13 2.51
C SER A 40 -18.44 -21.98 2.48
N HIS A 41 -17.88 -21.43 3.56
CA HIS A 41 -16.43 -21.37 3.80
C HIS A 41 -15.88 -22.65 4.47
N ILE A 42 -16.75 -23.55 4.91
CA ILE A 42 -16.37 -24.72 5.71
C ILE A 42 -15.84 -25.82 4.78
N ASN A 43 -14.61 -26.29 5.04
CA ASN A 43 -13.98 -27.39 4.29
C ASN A 43 -14.03 -27.19 2.76
N ALA A 44 -13.56 -26.03 2.30
CA ALA A 44 -13.42 -25.72 0.88
C ALA A 44 -12.22 -26.45 0.25
N TYR A 45 -12.47 -27.08 -0.91
CA TYR A 45 -11.48 -27.75 -1.76
C TYR A 45 -11.43 -27.06 -3.11
N ALA A 46 -10.24 -26.76 -3.60
CA ALA A 46 -10.01 -26.27 -4.95
C ALA A 46 -9.80 -27.44 -5.92
N CYS A 47 -10.59 -27.48 -6.99
CA CYS A 47 -10.39 -28.41 -8.09
C CYS A 47 -9.20 -27.96 -8.93
N LEU A 48 -8.17 -28.80 -9.06
CA LEU A 48 -6.94 -28.42 -9.79
C LEU A 48 -7.06 -28.53 -11.31
N VAL A 49 -8.21 -28.99 -11.83
CA VAL A 49 -8.49 -29.11 -13.26
C VAL A 49 -9.23 -27.87 -13.78
N CYS A 50 -10.22 -27.38 -13.04
CA CYS A 50 -11.07 -26.26 -13.46
C CYS A 50 -10.93 -24.98 -12.62
N GLY A 51 -10.16 -25.02 -11.53
CA GLY A 51 -9.93 -23.86 -10.64
C GLY A 51 -11.09 -23.50 -9.71
N LYS A 52 -12.25 -24.16 -9.80
CA LYS A 52 -13.43 -23.85 -8.95
C LYS A 52 -13.33 -24.46 -7.57
N TYR A 53 -14.02 -23.84 -6.61
CA TYR A 53 -14.02 -24.23 -5.20
C TYR A 53 -15.30 -24.98 -4.81
N PHE A 54 -15.15 -26.09 -4.10
CA PHE A 54 -16.25 -26.96 -3.71
C PHE A 54 -16.15 -27.38 -2.25
N GLN A 55 -17.29 -27.52 -1.58
CA GLN A 55 -17.36 -28.07 -0.23
C GLN A 55 -17.10 -29.58 -0.27
N GLY A 56 -16.20 -30.06 0.60
CA GLY A 56 -15.70 -31.43 0.56
C GLY A 56 -15.46 -32.08 1.92
N ARG A 57 -15.18 -33.38 2.00
CA ARG A 57 -14.94 -34.34 0.89
C ARG A 57 -15.81 -35.61 0.95
N GLY A 58 -16.82 -35.64 1.81
CA GLY A 58 -17.67 -36.84 1.96
C GLY A 58 -18.46 -37.20 0.70
N LEU A 59 -19.01 -38.42 0.64
CA LEU A 59 -19.72 -38.95 -0.54
C LEU A 59 -20.88 -38.07 -1.05
N LYS A 60 -21.49 -37.26 -0.17
CA LYS A 60 -22.59 -36.34 -0.50
C LYS A 60 -22.12 -34.90 -0.76
N SER A 61 -20.80 -34.66 -0.73
CA SER A 61 -20.27 -33.31 -0.85
C SER A 61 -20.23 -32.87 -2.31
N HIS A 62 -20.25 -31.55 -2.52
CA HIS A 62 -20.13 -30.97 -3.85
C HIS A 62 -18.82 -31.33 -4.54
N ALA A 63 -17.71 -31.41 -3.80
CA ALA A 63 -16.43 -31.85 -4.36
C ALA A 63 -16.46 -33.30 -4.89
N TYR A 64 -17.07 -34.23 -4.14
CA TYR A 64 -17.21 -35.62 -4.56
C TYR A 64 -18.09 -35.73 -5.81
N ILE A 65 -19.26 -35.08 -5.79
CA ILE A 65 -20.18 -35.05 -6.95
C ILE A 65 -19.48 -34.45 -8.17
N HIS A 66 -18.74 -33.35 -8.00
CA HIS A 66 -17.98 -32.72 -9.09
C HIS A 66 -16.93 -33.66 -9.68
N SER A 67 -16.24 -34.44 -8.84
CA SER A 67 -15.23 -35.40 -9.30
C SER A 67 -15.82 -36.49 -10.18
N VAL A 68 -17.01 -36.99 -9.84
CA VAL A 68 -17.69 -38.05 -10.60
C VAL A 68 -18.35 -37.50 -11.85
N GLN A 69 -19.01 -36.34 -11.78
CA GLN A 69 -19.74 -35.76 -12.91
C GLN A 69 -18.83 -35.23 -14.02
N PHE A 70 -17.72 -34.57 -13.64
CA PHE A 70 -16.83 -33.90 -14.59
C PHE A 70 -15.50 -34.65 -14.78
N SER A 71 -15.32 -35.80 -14.14
CA SER A 71 -14.06 -36.56 -14.16
C SER A 71 -12.84 -35.73 -13.75
N HIS A 72 -13.03 -34.82 -12.79
CA HIS A 72 -11.96 -34.00 -12.22
C HIS A 72 -11.52 -34.63 -10.90
N HIS A 73 -10.32 -35.23 -10.88
CA HIS A 73 -9.95 -36.10 -9.76
C HIS A 73 -9.06 -35.45 -8.70
N VAL A 74 -8.34 -34.39 -9.04
CA VAL A 74 -7.33 -33.80 -8.14
C VAL A 74 -7.87 -32.55 -7.44
N PHE A 75 -7.86 -32.57 -6.11
CA PHE A 75 -8.34 -31.48 -5.27
C PHE A 75 -7.31 -31.06 -4.22
N LEU A 76 -7.25 -29.77 -3.92
CA LEU A 76 -6.46 -29.18 -2.85
C LEU A 76 -7.37 -28.69 -1.72
N ASN A 77 -7.14 -29.13 -0.49
CA ASN A 77 -7.80 -28.56 0.67
C ASN A 77 -7.18 -27.19 1.01
N LEU A 78 -7.97 -26.12 0.94
CA LEU A 78 -7.49 -24.74 1.09
C LEU A 78 -7.09 -24.34 2.52
N HIS A 79 -7.39 -25.17 3.52
CA HIS A 79 -7.06 -24.94 4.93
C HIS A 79 -5.83 -25.73 5.36
N THR A 80 -5.80 -27.03 5.02
CA THR A 80 -4.72 -27.94 5.42
C THR A 80 -3.58 -28.00 4.43
N LEU A 81 -3.76 -27.44 3.22
CA LEU A 81 -2.79 -27.48 2.11
C LEU A 81 -2.46 -28.91 1.64
N LYS A 82 -3.35 -29.86 1.94
CA LYS A 82 -3.23 -31.27 1.54
C LYS A 82 -3.97 -31.55 0.24
N PHE A 83 -3.39 -32.40 -0.59
CA PHE A 83 -3.95 -32.81 -1.87
C PHE A 83 -4.69 -34.13 -1.73
N TYR A 84 -5.80 -34.29 -2.43
CA TYR A 84 -6.64 -35.48 -2.39
C TYR A 84 -7.08 -35.87 -3.80
N CYS A 85 -7.13 -37.18 -4.05
CA CYS A 85 -7.77 -37.76 -5.21
C CYS A 85 -9.23 -38.09 -4.87
N LEU A 86 -10.20 -37.59 -5.63
CA LEU A 86 -11.61 -37.96 -5.52
C LEU A 86 -12.06 -38.59 -6.85
N PRO A 87 -12.93 -39.61 -6.86
CA PRO A 87 -13.71 -40.13 -5.73
C PRO A 87 -12.95 -41.11 -4.80
N ASP A 88 -11.75 -41.57 -5.18
CA ASP A 88 -11.00 -42.61 -4.45
C ASP A 88 -10.59 -42.25 -3.02
N ASN A 89 -10.63 -40.96 -2.67
CA ASN A 89 -10.46 -40.38 -1.34
C ASN A 89 -9.13 -40.73 -0.63
N TYR A 90 -8.03 -40.79 -1.38
CA TYR A 90 -6.67 -40.90 -0.83
C TYR A 90 -5.93 -39.55 -0.89
N GLU A 91 -4.99 -39.33 0.05
CA GLU A 91 -4.11 -38.16 0.06
C GLU A 91 -3.01 -38.33 -1.00
N ILE A 92 -2.76 -37.30 -1.79
CA ILE A 92 -1.70 -37.27 -2.82
C ILE A 92 -0.47 -36.59 -2.21
N ILE A 93 0.67 -37.27 -2.27
CA ILE A 93 1.96 -36.79 -1.77
C ILE A 93 2.91 -36.80 -2.96
N ASP A 94 3.09 -35.63 -3.59
CA ASP A 94 4.01 -35.44 -4.71
C ASP A 94 4.68 -34.07 -4.65
N SER A 95 6.00 -34.05 -4.91
CA SER A 95 6.81 -32.84 -4.99
C SER A 95 6.40 -31.89 -6.12
N SER A 96 5.78 -32.40 -7.19
CA SER A 96 5.32 -31.59 -8.32
C SER A 96 4.18 -30.63 -7.97
N LEU A 97 3.59 -30.76 -6.78
CA LEU A 97 2.47 -29.96 -6.29
C LEU A 97 2.92 -28.84 -5.33
N GLU A 98 4.21 -28.81 -4.97
CA GLU A 98 4.77 -27.80 -4.07
C GLU A 98 4.68 -26.39 -4.65
N ASP A 99 4.72 -26.25 -5.98
CA ASP A 99 4.52 -24.99 -6.67
C ASP A 99 3.13 -24.40 -6.41
N ILE A 100 2.08 -25.22 -6.46
CA ILE A 100 0.69 -24.81 -6.18
C ILE A 100 0.55 -24.37 -4.72
N THR A 101 1.13 -25.14 -3.79
CA THR A 101 1.15 -24.77 -2.36
C THR A 101 1.89 -23.45 -2.14
N TYR A 102 3.01 -23.24 -2.83
CA TYR A 102 3.79 -22.02 -2.75
C TYR A 102 3.03 -20.81 -3.31
N VAL A 103 2.28 -20.95 -4.40
CA VAL A 103 1.43 -19.86 -4.93
C VAL A 103 0.29 -19.54 -3.98
N LEU A 104 -0.34 -20.55 -3.37
CA LEU A 104 -1.44 -20.35 -2.42
C LEU A 104 -0.97 -19.66 -1.12
N LYS A 105 0.21 -20.04 -0.60
CA LYS A 105 0.81 -19.42 0.58
C LYS A 105 2.32 -19.19 0.36
N PRO A 106 2.71 -18.10 -0.31
CA PRO A 106 4.12 -17.81 -0.54
C PRO A 106 4.84 -17.59 0.78
N THR A 107 6.06 -18.08 0.88
CA THR A 107 6.92 -17.92 2.06
C THR A 107 8.28 -17.38 1.65
N PHE A 108 8.88 -16.58 2.52
CA PHE A 108 10.15 -15.91 2.27
C PHE A 108 11.11 -16.15 3.43
N THR A 109 12.36 -16.47 3.09
CA THR A 109 13.47 -16.54 4.05
C THR A 109 14.12 -15.17 4.21
N LYS A 110 14.78 -14.92 5.36
CA LYS A 110 15.50 -13.67 5.61
C LYS A 110 16.55 -13.34 4.53
N GLN A 111 17.22 -14.37 4.00
CA GLN A 111 18.20 -14.21 2.92
C GLN A 111 17.54 -13.80 1.60
N GLN A 112 16.39 -14.39 1.26
CA GLN A 112 15.63 -13.97 0.08
C GLN A 112 15.18 -12.52 0.20
N ILE A 113 14.62 -12.13 1.36
CA ILE A 113 14.15 -10.77 1.63
C ILE A 113 15.28 -9.74 1.47
N ALA A 114 16.47 -10.03 2.01
CA ALA A 114 17.64 -9.14 1.90
C ALA A 114 18.16 -8.98 0.45
N ASN A 115 17.91 -9.97 -0.40
CA ASN A 115 18.35 -9.97 -1.80
C ASN A 115 17.33 -9.33 -2.76
N LEU A 116 16.07 -9.11 -2.33
CA LEU A 116 15.02 -8.54 -3.20
C LEU A 116 15.41 -7.18 -3.77
N ASP A 117 16.04 -6.32 -2.97
CA ASP A 117 16.45 -4.98 -3.40
C ASP A 117 17.72 -4.97 -4.26
N LYS A 118 18.43 -6.10 -4.35
CA LYS A 118 19.68 -6.23 -5.11
C LYS A 118 19.50 -6.97 -6.42
N GLN A 119 18.44 -7.76 -6.55
CA GLN A 119 18.23 -8.64 -7.70
C GLN A 119 17.34 -7.99 -8.75
N ALA A 120 17.81 -8.01 -10.00
CA ALA A 120 17.09 -7.57 -11.19
C ALA A 120 16.48 -8.74 -11.99
N LYS A 121 16.19 -9.87 -11.33
CA LYS A 121 15.80 -11.10 -12.03
C LYS A 121 14.34 -11.07 -12.44
N LEU A 122 14.10 -11.09 -13.75
CA LEU A 122 12.78 -11.34 -14.31
C LEU A 122 12.30 -12.75 -13.95
N SER A 123 11.08 -12.82 -13.44
CA SER A 123 10.35 -14.06 -13.19
C SER A 123 9.42 -14.35 -14.37
N ARG A 124 9.14 -15.62 -14.62
CA ARG A 124 8.27 -16.05 -15.71
C ARG A 124 7.02 -16.70 -15.15
N ALA A 125 5.86 -16.19 -15.53
CA ALA A 125 4.57 -16.77 -15.20
C ALA A 125 4.29 -18.00 -16.07
N TYR A 126 3.24 -18.75 -15.74
CA TYR A 126 2.93 -20.02 -16.42
C TYR A 126 2.48 -19.80 -17.87
N ASP A 127 1.83 -18.68 -18.16
CA ASP A 127 1.44 -18.25 -19.52
C ASP A 127 2.63 -17.77 -20.38
N GLY A 128 3.83 -17.76 -19.80
CA GLY A 128 5.05 -17.32 -20.47
C GLY A 128 5.36 -15.83 -20.34
N THR A 129 4.46 -15.03 -19.76
CA THR A 129 4.70 -13.61 -19.48
C THR A 129 5.82 -13.42 -18.47
N THR A 130 6.67 -12.44 -18.71
CA THR A 130 7.76 -12.08 -17.80
C THR A 130 7.34 -10.91 -16.92
N TYR A 131 7.64 -10.96 -15.63
CA TYR A 131 7.36 -9.90 -14.68
C TYR A 131 8.49 -9.74 -13.67
N LEU A 132 8.54 -8.58 -13.01
CA LEU A 132 9.44 -8.36 -11.88
C LEU A 132 8.65 -8.51 -10.58
N PRO A 133 9.13 -9.31 -9.61
CA PRO A 133 8.50 -9.37 -8.29
C PRO A 133 8.37 -7.97 -7.67
N GLY A 134 7.20 -7.64 -7.14
CA GLY A 134 6.89 -6.30 -6.62
C GLY A 134 6.43 -5.28 -7.68
N ILE A 135 6.68 -5.52 -8.96
CA ILE A 135 6.22 -4.70 -10.09
C ILE A 135 5.26 -5.56 -10.94
N VAL A 136 4.08 -5.79 -10.38
CA VAL A 136 2.99 -6.59 -10.98
C VAL A 136 1.69 -5.82 -10.94
N GLY A 137 0.82 -6.07 -11.92
CA GLY A 137 -0.49 -5.43 -11.97
C GLY A 137 -1.41 -5.89 -10.83
N LEU A 138 -2.26 -4.98 -10.34
CA LEU A 138 -3.34 -5.30 -9.41
C LEU A 138 -4.69 -5.21 -10.12
N ASN A 139 -5.53 -6.23 -9.94
CA ASN A 139 -6.84 -6.22 -10.54
C ASN A 139 -7.74 -5.09 -9.99
N ASN A 140 -8.34 -4.32 -10.88
CA ASN A 140 -9.39 -3.36 -10.54
C ASN A 140 -10.73 -4.03 -10.72
N ILE A 141 -11.40 -4.32 -9.61
CA ILE A 141 -12.68 -5.04 -9.61
C ILE A 141 -13.77 -4.10 -10.11
N LYS A 142 -13.71 -2.82 -9.76
CA LYS A 142 -14.67 -1.80 -10.23
C LYS A 142 -14.14 -0.38 -10.10
N ALA A 143 -13.84 0.05 -8.88
CA ALA A 143 -13.47 1.44 -8.57
C ALA A 143 -12.50 1.50 -7.38
N ASN A 144 -11.58 0.54 -7.28
CA ASN A 144 -10.63 0.38 -6.17
C ASN A 144 -9.17 0.72 -6.56
N ASP A 145 -9.01 1.44 -7.67
CA ASP A 145 -7.73 1.95 -8.19
C ASP A 145 -6.97 2.82 -7.16
N TYR A 146 -7.68 3.67 -6.42
CA TYR A 146 -7.11 4.47 -5.32
C TYR A 146 -6.43 3.60 -4.25
N ALA A 147 -7.06 2.48 -3.88
CA ALA A 147 -6.52 1.55 -2.90
C ALA A 147 -5.36 0.75 -3.49
N ASN A 148 -5.47 0.31 -4.75
CA ASN A 148 -4.40 -0.40 -5.45
C ASN A 148 -3.13 0.45 -5.51
N ALA A 149 -3.23 1.72 -5.90
CA ALA A 149 -2.10 2.64 -5.96
C ALA A 149 -1.44 2.81 -4.57
N VAL A 150 -2.22 3.02 -3.51
CA VAL A 150 -1.68 3.16 -2.15
C VAL A 150 -1.01 1.87 -1.66
N LEU A 151 -1.64 0.70 -1.89
CA LEU A 151 -1.09 -0.60 -1.49
C LEU A 151 0.23 -0.89 -2.22
N GLN A 152 0.32 -0.55 -3.51
CA GLN A 152 1.55 -0.68 -4.29
C GLN A 152 2.65 0.28 -3.81
N ALA A 153 2.30 1.52 -3.48
CA ALA A 153 3.26 2.47 -2.93
C ALA A 153 3.86 1.97 -1.61
N LEU A 154 3.01 1.46 -0.71
CA LEU A 154 3.45 0.92 0.58
C LEU A 154 4.23 -0.39 0.44
N SER A 155 3.89 -1.23 -0.55
CA SER A 155 4.62 -2.47 -0.89
C SER A 155 6.09 -2.20 -1.29
N ASN A 156 6.36 -1.02 -1.84
CA ASN A 156 7.69 -0.62 -2.30
C ASN A 156 8.51 0.13 -1.24
N VAL A 157 8.05 0.17 0.01
CA VAL A 157 8.80 0.67 1.17
C VAL A 157 9.51 -0.53 1.84
N PRO A 158 10.84 -0.72 1.65
CA PRO A 158 11.53 -1.93 2.07
C PRO A 158 11.37 -2.34 3.54
N PRO A 159 11.47 -1.43 4.55
CA PRO A 159 11.29 -1.86 5.95
C PRO A 159 9.87 -2.35 6.24
N LEU A 160 8.86 -1.71 5.65
CA LEU A 160 7.47 -2.12 5.80
C LEU A 160 7.23 -3.46 5.08
N ARG A 161 7.66 -3.57 3.82
CA ARG A 161 7.60 -4.80 3.02
C ARG A 161 8.23 -5.97 3.76
N ASN A 162 9.49 -5.81 4.18
CA ASN A 162 10.28 -6.87 4.82
C ASN A 162 9.60 -7.37 6.10
N TYR A 163 9.01 -6.46 6.89
CA TYR A 163 8.24 -6.84 8.09
C TYR A 163 7.05 -7.74 7.75
N PHE A 164 6.29 -7.43 6.69
CA PHE A 164 5.09 -8.16 6.29
C PHE A 164 5.36 -9.42 5.46
N LEU A 165 6.51 -9.52 4.79
CA LEU A 165 6.94 -10.75 4.12
C LEU A 165 7.24 -11.88 5.11
N GLU A 166 7.68 -11.56 6.32
CA GLU A 166 7.94 -12.52 7.40
C GLU A 166 6.73 -12.63 8.34
N GLU A 167 5.94 -13.70 8.19
CA GLU A 167 4.69 -13.94 8.93
C GLU A 167 4.89 -13.99 10.45
N ASP A 168 6.05 -14.49 10.91
CA ASP A 168 6.37 -14.62 12.34
C ASP A 168 6.46 -13.27 13.07
N ASN A 169 6.69 -12.16 12.36
CA ASN A 169 6.76 -10.83 12.94
C ASN A 169 5.44 -10.37 13.57
N TYR A 170 4.31 -10.81 13.03
CA TYR A 170 2.98 -10.34 13.47
C TYR A 170 2.00 -11.45 13.86
N LYS A 171 2.27 -12.70 13.49
CA LYS A 171 1.47 -13.89 13.86
C LYS A 171 1.21 -14.04 15.37
N ASN A 172 2.20 -13.72 16.19
CA ASN A 172 2.14 -13.95 17.64
C ASN A 172 1.49 -12.79 18.42
N ILE A 173 0.99 -11.76 17.74
CA ILE A 173 0.36 -10.60 18.39
C ILE A 173 -0.99 -11.04 18.96
N LYS A 174 -1.07 -11.16 20.29
CA LYS A 174 -2.32 -11.46 21.00
C LYS A 174 -3.23 -10.22 21.00
N ARG A 175 -4.45 -10.37 20.49
CA ARG A 175 -5.49 -9.34 20.47
C ARG A 175 -6.73 -9.82 21.23
N PRO A 176 -7.54 -8.90 21.77
CA PRO A 176 -8.79 -9.27 22.43
C PRO A 176 -9.74 -9.99 21.46
N PRO A 177 -10.55 -10.95 21.95
CA PRO A 177 -11.53 -11.64 21.13
C PRO A 177 -12.53 -10.64 20.52
N GLY A 178 -12.80 -10.77 19.22
CA GLY A 178 -13.68 -9.87 18.46
C GLY A 178 -12.98 -8.70 17.77
N ASP A 179 -11.64 -8.58 17.87
CA ASP A 179 -10.90 -7.55 17.14
C ASP A 179 -10.79 -7.86 15.64
N ILE A 180 -11.65 -7.23 14.85
CA ILE A 180 -11.66 -7.33 13.39
C ILE A 180 -10.44 -6.68 12.74
N MET A 181 -9.76 -5.73 13.41
CA MET A 181 -8.68 -4.94 12.79
C MET A 181 -7.43 -5.78 12.50
N PHE A 182 -7.22 -6.88 13.24
CA PHE A 182 -6.10 -7.77 12.99
C PHE A 182 -6.19 -8.49 11.64
N LEU A 183 -7.42 -8.69 11.12
CA LEU A 183 -7.63 -9.23 9.77
C LEU A 183 -6.92 -8.37 8.71
N LEU A 184 -6.88 -7.06 8.90
CA LEU A 184 -6.20 -6.14 8.00
C LEU A 184 -4.69 -6.43 7.90
N VAL A 185 -4.05 -6.72 9.03
CA VAL A 185 -2.61 -7.07 9.11
C VAL A 185 -2.35 -8.39 8.41
N GLN A 186 -3.21 -9.39 8.63
CA GLN A 186 -3.10 -10.70 7.99
C GLN A 186 -3.24 -10.61 6.47
N ARG A 187 -4.30 -9.95 5.98
CA ARG A 187 -4.55 -9.80 4.54
C ARG A 187 -3.54 -8.91 3.85
N PHE A 188 -3.05 -7.86 4.51
CA PHE A 188 -1.98 -7.04 3.97
C PHE A 188 -0.68 -7.85 3.81
N GLY A 189 -0.30 -8.64 4.82
CA GLY A 189 0.87 -9.52 4.72
C GLY A 189 0.75 -10.58 3.63
N GLU A 190 -0.44 -11.19 3.47
CA GLU A 190 -0.72 -12.12 2.36
C GLU A 190 -0.58 -11.44 1.00
N LEU A 191 -1.13 -10.23 0.83
CA LEU A 191 -0.99 -9.45 -0.39
C LEU A 191 0.48 -9.12 -0.69
N MET A 192 1.26 -8.69 0.30
CA MET A 192 2.69 -8.41 0.12
C MET A 192 3.44 -9.65 -0.38
N ARG A 193 3.17 -10.82 0.21
CA ARG A 193 3.80 -12.07 -0.20
C ARG A 193 3.41 -12.51 -1.60
N LYS A 194 2.17 -12.25 -2.03
CA LYS A 194 1.70 -12.51 -3.40
C LYS A 194 2.33 -11.56 -4.42
N LEU A 195 2.42 -10.26 -4.10
CA LEU A 195 3.03 -9.25 -4.96
C LEU A 195 4.53 -9.52 -5.22
N TRP A 196 5.26 -9.94 -4.18
CA TRP A 196 6.70 -10.20 -4.25
C TRP A 196 7.04 -11.68 -4.54
N ASN A 197 6.06 -12.50 -4.91
CA ASN A 197 6.27 -13.91 -5.22
C ASN A 197 6.96 -14.06 -6.59
N PRO A 198 8.16 -14.68 -6.68
CA PRO A 198 8.86 -14.92 -7.95
C PRO A 198 8.31 -16.11 -8.75
N ARG A 199 7.32 -16.83 -8.23
CA ARG A 199 6.74 -18.05 -8.82
C ARG A 199 5.23 -17.94 -9.05
N ASN A 200 4.70 -16.73 -9.24
CA ASN A 200 3.29 -16.55 -9.59
C ASN A 200 2.93 -17.24 -10.91
N PHE A 201 1.75 -17.85 -10.96
CA PHE A 201 1.20 -18.44 -12.19
C PHE A 201 0.75 -17.38 -13.20
N LYS A 202 0.40 -16.19 -12.73
CA LYS A 202 -0.01 -15.03 -13.54
C LYS A 202 0.85 -13.82 -13.20
N ALA A 203 1.10 -12.93 -14.15
CA ALA A 203 1.84 -11.68 -13.94
C ALA A 203 1.02 -10.56 -13.25
N HIS A 204 -0.12 -10.88 -12.67
CA HIS A 204 -0.99 -9.96 -11.93
C HIS A 204 -1.57 -10.65 -10.69
N VAL A 205 -2.00 -9.83 -9.73
CA VAL A 205 -2.59 -10.29 -8.45
C VAL A 205 -3.94 -9.60 -8.24
N SER A 206 -4.93 -10.32 -7.72
CA SER A 206 -6.22 -9.74 -7.36
C SER A 206 -6.25 -9.42 -5.85
N PRO A 207 -6.42 -8.14 -5.44
CA PRO A 207 -6.41 -7.75 -4.03
C PRO A 207 -7.77 -7.99 -3.33
N HIS A 208 -8.59 -8.91 -3.81
CA HIS A 208 -9.98 -9.07 -3.37
C HIS A 208 -10.12 -9.31 -1.86
N GLU A 209 -9.38 -10.29 -1.30
CA GLU A 209 -9.39 -10.57 0.14
C GLU A 209 -8.95 -9.36 0.99
N MET A 210 -7.97 -8.60 0.49
CA MET A 210 -7.49 -7.38 1.15
C MET A 210 -8.57 -6.29 1.16
N LEU A 211 -9.24 -6.07 0.03
CA LEU A 211 -10.29 -5.06 -0.10
C LEU A 211 -11.53 -5.42 0.73
N GLN A 212 -11.88 -6.70 0.83
CA GLN A 212 -12.94 -7.17 1.74
C GLN A 212 -12.59 -6.84 3.20
N ALA A 213 -11.35 -7.11 3.63
CA ALA A 213 -10.88 -6.76 4.97
C ALA A 213 -10.92 -5.24 5.20
N VAL A 214 -10.56 -4.44 4.19
CA VAL A 214 -10.69 -2.98 4.23
C VAL A 214 -12.13 -2.56 4.48
N VAL A 215 -13.09 -3.07 3.69
CA VAL A 215 -14.52 -2.71 3.82
C VAL A 215 -15.05 -3.03 5.21
N LEU A 216 -14.68 -4.20 5.75
CA LEU A 216 -15.09 -4.64 7.08
C LEU A 216 -14.49 -3.75 8.18
N CYS A 217 -13.18 -3.53 8.15
CA CYS A 217 -12.44 -2.76 9.16
C CYS A 217 -12.79 -1.27 9.11
N SER A 218 -13.08 -0.73 7.92
CA SER A 218 -13.45 0.67 7.72
C SER A 218 -14.94 0.92 7.96
N LYS A 219 -15.71 -0.07 8.41
CA LYS A 219 -17.18 0.05 8.59
C LYS A 219 -17.89 0.57 7.33
N LYS A 220 -17.50 0.08 6.15
CA LYS A 220 -18.05 0.46 4.83
C LYS A 220 -17.78 1.90 4.38
N THR A 221 -16.87 2.64 5.03
CA THR A 221 -16.37 3.92 4.51
C THR A 221 -15.69 3.77 3.15
N PHE A 222 -14.80 2.78 3.00
CA PHE A 222 -14.16 2.43 1.73
C PHE A 222 -14.85 1.19 1.15
N GLN A 223 -15.49 1.34 0.00
CA GLN A 223 -16.20 0.26 -0.69
C GLN A 223 -15.48 -0.12 -1.97
N ILE A 224 -15.57 -1.40 -2.37
CA ILE A 224 -14.94 -1.90 -3.60
C ILE A 224 -15.59 -1.27 -4.85
N THR A 225 -16.89 -0.98 -4.76
CA THR A 225 -17.71 -0.51 -5.88
C THR A 225 -17.78 1.00 -6.01
N LYS A 226 -17.16 1.75 -5.09
CA LYS A 226 -17.22 3.21 -5.04
C LYS A 226 -15.82 3.78 -4.97
N GLN A 227 -15.55 4.76 -5.82
CA GLN A 227 -14.29 5.49 -5.81
C GLN A 227 -14.11 6.23 -4.48
N GLY A 228 -12.92 6.08 -3.91
CA GLY A 228 -12.50 6.74 -2.67
C GLY A 228 -11.36 7.72 -2.94
N ASP A 229 -11.06 8.54 -1.94
CA ASP A 229 -9.90 9.42 -1.96
C ASP A 229 -8.65 8.67 -1.48
N GLY A 230 -7.56 8.77 -2.25
CA GLY A 230 -6.30 8.09 -1.92
C GLY A 230 -5.62 8.57 -0.64
N VAL A 231 -5.72 9.87 -0.30
CA VAL A 231 -5.12 10.43 0.93
C VAL A 231 -5.94 10.02 2.15
N ASP A 232 -7.27 10.05 2.05
CA ASP A 232 -8.15 9.55 3.12
C ASP A 232 -7.92 8.06 3.38
N PHE A 233 -7.81 7.27 2.30
CA PHE A 233 -7.51 5.84 2.41
C PHE A 233 -6.13 5.60 3.05
N LEU A 234 -5.08 6.28 2.59
CA LEU A 234 -3.73 6.18 3.15
C LEU A 234 -3.72 6.52 4.64
N SER A 235 -4.33 7.65 5.02
CA SER A 235 -4.38 8.13 6.40
C SER A 235 -5.11 7.15 7.30
N TRP A 236 -6.28 6.67 6.87
CA TRP A 236 -7.01 5.63 7.59
C TRP A 236 -6.19 4.34 7.70
N PHE A 237 -5.58 3.91 6.60
CA PHE A 237 -4.87 2.63 6.51
C PHE A 237 -3.65 2.58 7.42
N LEU A 238 -2.80 3.61 7.42
CA LEU A 238 -1.63 3.69 8.31
C LEU A 238 -2.04 3.70 9.79
N ASN A 239 -3.10 4.44 10.15
CA ASN A 239 -3.62 4.49 11.51
C ASN A 239 -4.24 3.15 11.94
N ALA A 240 -4.96 2.48 11.03
CA ALA A 240 -5.56 1.17 11.25
C ALA A 240 -4.46 0.11 11.46
N LEU A 241 -3.42 0.09 10.61
CA LEU A 241 -2.27 -0.80 10.76
C LEU A 241 -1.53 -0.56 12.08
N HIS A 242 -1.23 0.69 12.43
CA HIS A 242 -0.61 1.02 13.70
C HIS A 242 -1.43 0.48 14.89
N SER A 243 -2.74 0.72 14.88
CA SER A 243 -3.65 0.25 15.95
C SER A 243 -3.74 -1.28 16.01
N ALA A 244 -3.80 -1.94 14.86
CA ALA A 244 -3.90 -3.40 14.74
C ALA A 244 -2.63 -4.12 15.21
N LEU A 245 -1.45 -3.53 14.96
CA LEU A 245 -0.16 -4.04 15.43
C LEU A 245 0.09 -3.83 16.93
N GLY A 246 -0.90 -3.33 17.69
CA GLY A 246 -0.76 -3.06 19.13
C GLY A 246 -0.14 -1.71 19.45
N GLY A 247 -0.05 -0.82 18.45
CA GLY A 247 0.33 0.57 18.64
C GLY A 247 -0.69 1.32 19.49
N THR A 248 -0.20 2.12 20.42
CA THR A 248 -1.01 3.06 21.20
C THR A 248 -0.30 4.40 21.23
N LYS A 249 -1.06 5.50 21.40
CA LYS A 249 -0.52 6.87 21.43
C LYS A 249 0.62 7.10 22.45
N LYS A 250 0.83 6.20 23.43
CA LYS A 250 1.76 6.41 24.55
C LYS A 250 2.81 5.33 24.80
N LYS A 251 2.72 4.10 24.29
CA LYS A 251 3.59 3.01 24.81
C LYS A 251 4.19 1.99 23.85
N LYS A 252 3.79 1.89 22.58
CA LYS A 252 4.43 0.94 21.64
C LYS A 252 4.63 1.55 20.26
N LYS A 253 5.90 1.69 19.89
CA LYS A 253 6.32 1.93 18.51
C LYS A 253 5.97 0.69 17.69
N THR A 254 5.44 0.91 16.49
CA THR A 254 5.19 -0.12 15.49
C THR A 254 6.07 0.13 14.28
N ILE A 255 6.17 -0.84 13.38
CA ILE A 255 6.89 -0.64 12.12
C ILE A 255 6.40 0.61 11.36
N VAL A 256 5.09 0.90 11.41
CA VAL A 256 4.49 2.09 10.79
C VAL A 256 5.07 3.37 11.38
N THR A 257 5.18 3.46 12.71
CA THR A 257 5.72 4.65 13.37
C THR A 257 7.22 4.77 13.19
N ASP A 258 7.94 3.66 13.19
CA ASP A 258 9.40 3.68 13.01
C ASP A 258 9.79 4.13 11.60
N VAL A 259 8.96 3.79 10.61
CA VAL A 259 9.19 4.12 9.20
C VAL A 259 8.73 5.53 8.84
N PHE A 260 7.52 5.94 9.24
CA PHE A 260 6.87 7.16 8.74
C PHE A 260 6.71 8.28 9.78
N GLN A 261 6.89 8.02 11.09
CA GLN A 261 6.57 9.03 12.11
C GLN A 261 7.66 10.10 12.24
N GLY A 262 7.33 11.31 11.81
CA GLY A 262 8.08 12.54 12.11
C GLY A 262 7.46 13.33 13.26
N SER A 263 8.11 14.44 13.62
CA SER A 263 7.58 15.43 14.55
C SER A 263 7.82 16.85 14.06
N MET A 264 6.94 17.75 14.46
CA MET A 264 7.01 19.18 14.16
C MET A 264 6.52 20.00 15.35
N ARG A 265 7.00 21.24 15.45
CA ARG A 265 6.44 22.28 16.32
C ARG A 265 5.38 23.04 15.54
N ILE A 266 4.23 23.23 16.17
CA ILE A 266 3.14 24.04 15.63
C ILE A 266 3.00 25.23 16.56
N PHE A 267 3.27 26.42 16.03
CA PHE A 267 3.04 27.65 16.76
C PHE A 267 1.70 28.23 16.31
N THR A 268 0.84 28.57 17.26
CA THR A 268 -0.50 29.11 17.01
C THR A 268 -0.66 30.44 17.73
N LYS A 269 -1.04 31.47 16.99
CA LYS A 269 -1.36 32.80 17.50
C LYS A 269 -2.79 33.16 17.11
N LYS A 270 -3.63 33.51 18.08
CA LYS A 270 -5.00 33.97 17.82
C LYS A 270 -4.96 35.40 17.26
N LEU A 271 -5.81 35.69 16.28
CA LEU A 271 -5.97 37.03 15.72
C LEU A 271 -7.27 37.67 16.24
N PRO A 272 -7.22 38.96 16.66
CA PRO A 272 -8.42 39.72 16.97
C PRO A 272 -9.36 39.85 15.76
N HIS A 273 -10.64 40.09 16.01
CA HIS A 273 -11.62 40.25 14.94
C HIS A 273 -11.26 41.44 14.03
N PRO A 274 -11.35 41.31 12.68
CA PRO A 274 -10.96 42.36 11.74
C PRO A 274 -11.70 43.68 11.95
N ASP A 275 -12.95 43.63 12.44
CA ASP A 275 -13.81 44.80 12.59
C ASP A 275 -13.58 45.61 13.88
N LEU A 276 -12.68 45.16 14.77
CA LEU A 276 -12.38 45.90 16.01
C LEU A 276 -11.54 47.17 15.73
N PRO A 277 -11.74 48.26 16.48
CA PRO A 277 -10.87 49.44 16.48
C PRO A 277 -9.40 49.08 16.74
N ALA A 278 -8.47 49.86 16.17
CA ALA A 278 -7.03 49.58 16.29
C ALA A 278 -6.55 49.58 17.76
N GLU A 279 -7.06 50.49 18.59
CA GLU A 279 -6.71 50.58 20.01
C GLU A 279 -7.17 49.34 20.80
N GLU A 280 -8.38 48.83 20.54
CA GLU A 280 -8.88 47.59 21.17
C GLU A 280 -8.09 46.36 20.69
N LYS A 281 -7.66 46.33 19.42
CA LYS A 281 -6.80 45.26 18.91
C LYS A 281 -5.45 45.22 19.62
N GLU A 282 -4.83 46.37 19.82
CA GLU A 282 -3.54 46.48 20.52
C GLU A 282 -3.65 46.03 21.98
N GLN A 283 -4.73 46.41 22.67
CA GLN A 283 -5.00 45.96 24.03
C GLN A 283 -5.22 44.44 24.10
N LEU A 284 -5.98 43.86 23.16
CA LEU A 284 -6.22 42.41 23.11
C LEU A 284 -4.93 41.62 22.83
N LEU A 285 -4.01 42.15 22.02
CA LEU A 285 -2.72 41.51 21.73
C LEU A 285 -1.81 41.40 22.96
N HIS A 286 -2.04 42.19 24.00
CA HIS A 286 -1.33 42.07 25.29
C HIS A 286 -1.89 40.97 26.19
N ASN A 287 -3.08 40.44 25.92
CA ASN A 287 -3.63 39.33 26.69
C ASN A 287 -2.91 38.02 26.35
N ASP A 288 -2.72 37.16 27.35
CA ASP A 288 -2.11 35.83 27.21
C ASP A 288 -2.81 34.95 26.15
N GLU A 289 -4.10 35.17 25.91
CA GLU A 289 -4.89 34.45 24.90
C GLU A 289 -4.42 34.72 23.45
N TYR A 290 -3.87 35.91 23.19
CA TYR A 290 -3.37 36.32 21.88
C TYR A 290 -1.86 36.15 21.74
N GLN A 291 -1.20 35.64 22.78
CA GLN A 291 0.20 35.24 22.72
C GLN A 291 0.36 33.95 21.92
N GLU A 292 1.56 33.77 21.38
CA GLU A 292 1.87 32.58 20.62
C GLU A 292 2.03 31.36 21.53
N THR A 293 1.31 30.29 21.21
CA THR A 293 1.42 29.00 21.89
C THR A 293 2.16 28.01 21.01
N MET A 294 3.09 27.25 21.58
CA MET A 294 3.85 26.22 20.87
C MET A 294 3.45 24.83 21.36
N VAL A 295 3.10 23.95 20.42
CA VAL A 295 2.77 22.55 20.70
C VAL A 295 3.60 21.64 19.80
N GLU A 296 4.24 20.63 20.41
CA GLU A 296 4.87 19.55 19.65
C GLU A 296 3.84 18.52 19.20
N SER A 297 3.87 18.20 17.90
CA SER A 297 2.94 17.26 17.28
C SER A 297 3.70 16.27 16.40
N THR A 298 3.15 15.05 16.29
CA THR A 298 3.68 13.99 15.44
C THR A 298 2.87 13.85 14.18
N PHE A 299 3.51 13.49 13.07
CA PHE A 299 2.85 13.28 11.79
C PHE A 299 3.29 11.98 11.12
N MET A 300 2.42 11.40 10.28
CA MET A 300 2.75 10.26 9.39
C MET A 300 2.96 10.69 7.94
N TYR A 301 2.43 11.85 7.57
CA TYR A 301 2.57 12.45 6.25
C TYR A 301 2.46 13.98 6.38
N LEU A 302 2.99 14.71 5.41
CA LEU A 302 2.92 16.17 5.34
C LEU A 302 1.99 16.59 4.20
N THR A 303 0.99 17.41 4.53
CA THR A 303 0.07 17.97 3.53
C THR A 303 0.65 19.24 2.93
N LEU A 304 0.89 19.21 1.62
CA LEU A 304 1.38 20.34 0.83
C LEU A 304 0.20 21.07 0.22
N ASP A 305 0.08 22.36 0.51
CA ASP A 305 -0.99 23.19 -0.04
C ASP A 305 -0.54 23.77 -1.37
N LEU A 306 -1.36 23.61 -2.40
CA LEU A 306 -1.12 24.23 -3.71
C LEU A 306 -1.59 25.69 -3.71
N PRO A 307 -0.92 26.57 -4.46
CA PRO A 307 -1.43 27.92 -4.72
C PRO A 307 -2.77 27.84 -5.45
N THR A 308 -3.61 28.84 -5.28
CA THR A 308 -4.88 28.96 -6.01
C THR A 308 -4.58 29.02 -7.51
N ALA A 309 -5.24 28.15 -8.29
CA ALA A 309 -5.07 28.15 -9.74
C ALA A 309 -5.49 29.53 -10.30
N PRO A 310 -4.73 30.10 -11.25
CA PRO A 310 -5.10 31.36 -11.87
C PRO A 310 -6.45 31.22 -12.58
N LEU A 311 -7.37 32.15 -12.29
CA LEU A 311 -8.73 32.15 -12.85
C LEU A 311 -8.78 32.59 -14.32
N TYR A 312 -7.69 33.15 -14.84
CA TYR A 312 -7.64 33.75 -16.17
C TYR A 312 -7.12 32.76 -17.21
N LYS A 313 -7.85 32.63 -18.33
CA LYS A 313 -7.40 31.93 -19.52
C LYS A 313 -6.44 32.84 -20.30
N ASP A 314 -5.46 32.24 -20.98
CA ASP A 314 -4.53 32.97 -21.86
C ASP A 314 -5.26 33.62 -23.05
N GLU A 315 -4.61 34.53 -23.80
CA GLU A 315 -5.16 35.24 -24.97
C GLU A 315 -5.69 34.30 -26.07
N LYS A 316 -5.30 33.01 -26.03
CA LYS A 316 -5.74 31.94 -26.94
C LYS A 316 -6.82 31.01 -26.35
N GLU A 317 -7.44 31.38 -25.24
CA GLU A 317 -8.38 30.56 -24.46
C GLU A 317 -7.85 29.20 -23.98
N GLN A 318 -6.54 28.97 -24.05
CA GLN A 318 -5.91 27.74 -23.55
C GLN A 318 -5.71 27.85 -22.04
N LEU A 319 -6.08 26.78 -21.32
CA LEU A 319 -5.76 26.61 -19.91
C LEU A 319 -4.27 26.27 -19.79
N ILE A 320 -3.42 27.26 -19.56
CA ILE A 320 -2.03 27.00 -19.17
C ILE A 320 -2.08 26.31 -17.81
N ILE A 321 -1.61 25.06 -17.74
CA ILE A 321 -1.51 24.37 -16.46
C ILE A 321 -0.38 25.04 -15.66
N PRO A 322 -0.69 25.68 -14.51
CA PRO A 322 0.33 26.37 -13.73
C PRO A 322 1.35 25.37 -13.18
N GLN A 323 2.59 25.83 -13.02
CA GLN A 323 3.66 25.03 -12.44
C GLN A 323 4.18 25.69 -11.16
N VAL A 324 4.48 24.89 -10.15
CA VAL A 324 5.05 25.37 -8.88
C VAL A 324 6.21 24.48 -8.43
N PRO A 325 7.37 25.03 -8.04
CA PRO A 325 8.44 24.26 -7.44
C PRO A 325 8.03 23.64 -6.09
N LEU A 326 8.48 22.41 -5.82
CA LEU A 326 8.24 21.72 -4.55
C LEU A 326 8.76 22.52 -3.33
N PHE A 327 9.90 23.18 -3.47
CA PHE A 327 10.50 23.98 -2.39
C PHE A 327 9.59 25.14 -1.94
N ASN A 328 8.81 25.71 -2.86
CA ASN A 328 7.89 26.80 -2.54
C ASN A 328 6.73 26.33 -1.66
N ILE A 329 6.18 25.13 -1.92
CA ILE A 329 5.10 24.56 -1.11
C ILE A 329 5.62 23.94 0.20
N LEU A 330 6.89 23.53 0.25
CA LEU A 330 7.57 23.08 1.47
C LEU A 330 7.92 24.24 2.42
N ALA A 331 8.04 25.47 1.92
CA ALA A 331 8.29 26.66 2.75
C ALA A 331 7.31 26.80 3.93
N LYS A 332 6.10 26.23 3.82
CA LYS A 332 5.14 26.10 4.94
C LYS A 332 5.74 25.52 6.24
N PHE A 333 6.78 24.68 6.14
CA PHE A 333 7.38 23.96 7.26
C PHE A 333 8.72 24.54 7.74
N ASN A 334 9.14 25.73 7.28
CA ASN A 334 10.40 26.35 7.68
C ASN A 334 10.38 27.03 9.07
N GLY A 335 9.22 27.13 9.73
CA GLY A 335 9.05 27.85 11.00
C GLY A 335 8.97 29.37 10.87
N ILE A 336 8.97 29.91 9.65
CA ILE A 336 8.91 31.35 9.33
C ILE A 336 7.59 31.68 8.63
N THR A 337 7.15 30.86 7.68
CA THR A 337 5.95 31.13 6.88
C THR A 337 4.69 30.96 7.73
N GLU A 338 4.03 32.08 8.01
CA GLU A 338 2.75 32.11 8.71
C GLU A 338 1.60 31.89 7.73
N LYS A 339 0.61 31.10 8.16
CA LYS A 339 -0.61 30.87 7.39
C LYS A 339 -1.83 31.18 8.24
N GLU A 340 -2.73 31.98 7.67
CA GLU A 340 -4.00 32.30 8.31
C GLU A 340 -4.99 31.13 8.15
N TYR A 341 -5.56 30.70 9.26
CA TYR A 341 -6.62 29.71 9.35
C TYR A 341 -7.86 30.38 9.93
N LYS A 342 -8.92 30.47 9.13
CA LYS A 342 -10.19 31.06 9.54
C LYS A 342 -11.13 29.95 10.00
N THR A 343 -11.66 30.08 11.20
CA THR A 343 -12.80 29.28 11.69
C THR A 343 -14.06 30.15 11.68
N TYR A 344 -15.23 29.57 11.95
CA TYR A 344 -16.50 30.32 11.98
C TYR A 344 -16.53 31.48 12.98
N LYS A 345 -15.65 31.49 13.98
CA LYS A 345 -15.64 32.49 15.07
C LYS A 345 -14.29 33.17 15.27
N GLU A 346 -13.19 32.54 14.87
CA GLU A 346 -11.84 32.96 15.25
C GLU A 346 -10.85 32.76 14.10
N ASN A 347 -9.92 33.70 13.96
CA ASN A 347 -8.81 33.61 13.01
C ASN A 347 -7.53 33.26 13.77
N PHE A 348 -6.72 32.37 13.20
CA PHE A 348 -5.46 31.95 13.79
C PHE A 348 -4.34 32.09 12.76
N LEU A 349 -3.19 32.61 13.17
CA LEU A 349 -1.94 32.42 12.46
C LEU A 349 -1.28 31.15 12.96
N LYS A 350 -0.90 30.27 12.05
CA LYS A 350 -0.11 29.08 12.36
C LYS A 350 1.16 29.06 11.54
N ARG A 351 2.26 28.72 12.20
CA ARG A 351 3.54 28.38 11.57
C ARG A 351 3.97 26.99 12.00
N PHE A 352 4.60 26.27 11.09
CA PHE A 352 5.01 24.88 11.29
C PHE A 352 6.52 24.78 11.12
N GLN A 353 7.19 24.04 12.00
CA GLN A 353 8.63 23.81 11.93
C GLN A 353 8.94 22.34 12.15
N LEU A 354 9.71 21.70 11.28
CA LEU A 354 10.05 20.29 11.45
C LEU A 354 11.07 20.11 12.58
N THR A 355 10.88 19.09 13.41
CA THR A 355 11.81 18.74 14.51
C THR A 355 12.38 17.34 14.40
N LYS A 356 11.73 16.44 13.65
CA LYS A 356 12.25 15.10 13.38
C LYS A 356 11.80 14.63 12.01
N LEU A 357 12.79 14.21 11.21
CA LEU A 357 12.55 13.63 9.90
C LEU A 357 12.51 12.08 9.98
N PRO A 358 11.45 11.43 9.46
CA PRO A 358 11.33 9.97 9.44
C PRO A 358 12.22 9.34 8.36
N PRO A 359 12.62 8.06 8.47
CA PRO A 359 13.35 7.37 7.40
C PRO A 359 12.62 7.39 6.05
N TYR A 360 11.28 7.33 6.06
CA TYR A 360 10.45 7.50 4.86
C TYR A 360 9.47 8.63 5.09
N LEU A 361 9.45 9.60 4.18
CA LEU A 361 8.59 10.77 4.25
C LEU A 361 7.50 10.70 3.19
N ILE A 362 6.26 10.94 3.60
CA ILE A 362 5.11 10.97 2.69
C ILE A 362 4.66 12.42 2.49
N PHE A 363 4.57 12.85 1.23
CA PHE A 363 3.91 14.11 0.87
C PHE A 363 2.54 13.83 0.27
N CYS A 364 1.53 14.53 0.77
CA CYS A 364 0.18 14.54 0.22
C CYS A 364 -0.11 15.92 -0.36
N ILE A 365 -0.20 16.03 -1.68
CA ILE A 365 -0.46 17.29 -2.37
C ILE A 365 -1.96 17.54 -2.38
N LYS A 366 -2.41 18.62 -1.73
CA LYS A 366 -3.83 18.93 -1.56
C LYS A 366 -4.42 19.49 -2.87
N ARG A 367 -4.85 18.58 -3.75
CA ARG A 367 -5.46 18.92 -5.06
C ARG A 367 -6.96 19.14 -5.01
N PHE A 368 -7.66 18.52 -4.06
CA PHE A 368 -9.12 18.59 -3.99
C PHE A 368 -9.57 19.59 -2.93
N THR A 369 -10.44 20.51 -3.33
CA THR A 369 -11.12 21.43 -2.42
C THR A 369 -12.62 21.27 -2.58
N LYS A 370 -13.32 21.02 -1.47
CA LYS A 370 -14.76 20.88 -1.45
C LYS A 370 -15.40 22.23 -1.16
N ASN A 371 -16.11 22.77 -2.15
CA ASN A 371 -16.99 23.92 -1.97
C ASN A 371 -18.41 23.43 -1.64
N ASN A 372 -19.32 24.36 -1.33
CA ASN A 372 -20.71 24.03 -0.96
C ASN A 372 -21.47 23.23 -2.05
N PHE A 373 -21.08 23.39 -3.32
CA PHE A 373 -21.82 22.84 -4.47
C PHE A 373 -21.05 21.76 -5.24
N PHE A 374 -19.73 21.85 -5.31
CA PHE A 374 -18.90 20.92 -6.09
C PHE A 374 -17.52 20.73 -5.45
N VAL A 375 -16.86 19.63 -5.80
CA VAL A 375 -15.44 19.42 -5.51
C VAL A 375 -14.66 19.91 -6.71
N GLU A 376 -13.66 20.74 -6.48
CA GLU A 376 -12.77 21.27 -7.50
C GLU A 376 -11.38 20.63 -7.37
N LYS A 377 -10.78 20.29 -8.52
CA LYS A 377 -9.42 19.76 -8.61
C LYS A 377 -8.49 20.87 -9.06
N ASN A 378 -7.39 21.06 -8.34
CA ASN A 378 -6.31 21.94 -8.74
C ASN A 378 -5.31 21.16 -9.65
N PRO A 379 -5.20 21.53 -10.94
CA PRO A 379 -4.35 20.83 -11.90
C PRO A 379 -2.87 21.26 -11.83
N THR A 380 -2.47 22.16 -10.93
CA THR A 380 -1.10 22.69 -10.84
C THR A 380 -0.06 21.58 -10.82
N ILE A 381 0.90 21.61 -11.76
CA ILE A 381 2.03 20.67 -11.77
C ILE A 381 3.06 21.10 -10.74
N VAL A 382 3.50 20.15 -9.92
CA VAL A 382 4.55 20.40 -8.93
C VAL A 382 5.87 19.93 -9.53
N ASN A 383 6.82 20.85 -9.69
CA ASN A 383 8.15 20.55 -10.19
C ASN A 383 9.06 20.13 -9.02
N PHE A 384 9.60 18.92 -9.07
CA PHE A 384 10.49 18.38 -8.03
C PHE A 384 11.65 17.59 -8.65
N PRO A 385 12.87 17.67 -8.08
CA PRO A 385 13.93 16.75 -8.44
C PRO A 385 13.65 15.37 -7.83
N ILE A 386 13.88 14.30 -8.59
CA ILE A 386 13.55 12.93 -8.18
C ILE A 386 14.52 12.39 -7.11
N THR A 387 15.72 12.95 -7.05
CA THR A 387 16.77 12.58 -6.09
C THR A 387 17.38 13.82 -5.45
N ASN A 388 18.03 13.63 -4.31
CA ASN A 388 18.77 14.66 -3.58
C ASN A 388 17.92 15.87 -3.13
N VAL A 389 16.66 15.65 -2.72
CA VAL A 389 15.87 16.70 -2.07
C VAL A 389 16.36 16.88 -0.64
N ASP A 390 17.01 18.01 -0.35
CA ASP A 390 17.43 18.33 1.02
C ASP A 390 16.32 19.05 1.78
N LEU A 391 16.04 18.56 3.00
CA LEU A 391 15.07 19.15 3.91
C LEU A 391 15.71 19.87 5.11
N ARG A 392 17.03 20.04 5.12
CA ARG A 392 17.77 20.64 6.23
C ARG A 392 17.26 22.02 6.62
N GLU A 393 16.94 22.85 5.64
CA GLU A 393 16.49 24.24 5.84
C GLU A 393 15.13 24.34 6.55
N TYR A 394 14.36 23.26 6.59
CA TYR A 394 13.05 23.22 7.26
C TYR A 394 13.13 22.74 8.72
N LEU A 395 14.31 22.31 9.17
CA LEU A 395 14.55 21.88 10.55
C LEU A 395 14.92 23.07 11.44
N SER A 396 14.60 23.00 12.73
CA SER A 396 15.12 23.97 13.71
C SER A 396 16.65 23.87 13.83
N GLU A 397 17.32 24.98 14.16
CA GLU A 397 18.79 25.04 14.29
C GLU A 397 19.33 23.97 15.26
N GLU A 398 18.63 23.76 16.38
CA GLU A 398 18.91 22.71 17.37
C GLU A 398 18.96 21.31 16.73
N VAL A 399 18.03 21.03 15.82
CA VAL A 399 17.85 19.73 15.18
C VAL A 399 18.81 19.59 14.01
N GLN A 400 19.12 20.67 13.29
CA GLN A 400 20.12 20.68 12.23
C GLN A 400 21.52 20.29 12.73
N ALA A 401 21.86 20.62 13.97
CA ALA A 401 23.14 20.24 14.58
C ALA A 401 23.23 18.73 14.89
N VAL A 402 22.08 18.06 15.11
CA VAL A 402 22.00 16.65 15.52
C VAL A 402 21.72 15.73 14.33
N HIS A 403 20.89 16.17 13.39
CA HIS A 403 20.51 15.38 12.21
C HIS A 403 21.59 15.42 11.13
N LYS A 404 22.33 14.32 11.00
CA LYS A 404 23.40 14.17 10.00
C LYS A 404 22.88 13.97 8.57
N ASN A 405 21.67 13.42 8.42
CA ASN A 405 21.12 13.06 7.11
C ASN A 405 19.74 13.69 6.94
N THR A 406 19.60 14.50 5.91
CA THR A 406 18.40 15.30 5.61
C THR A 406 17.99 15.23 4.14
N THR A 407 18.74 14.50 3.32
CA THR A 407 18.51 14.32 1.89
C THR A 407 17.61 13.12 1.61
N TYR A 408 16.69 13.29 0.66
CA TYR A 408 15.67 12.31 0.30
C TYR A 408 15.63 12.03 -1.20
N ASP A 409 15.34 10.77 -1.54
CA ASP A 409 15.14 10.27 -2.90
C ASP A 409 13.71 9.73 -3.06
N LEU A 410 13.04 10.06 -4.17
CA LEU A 410 11.68 9.61 -4.46
C LEU A 410 11.70 8.11 -4.77
N ILE A 411 10.76 7.35 -4.20
CA ILE A 411 10.61 5.90 -4.46
C ILE A 411 9.25 5.53 -5.06
N ALA A 412 8.22 6.34 -4.78
CA ALA A 412 6.88 6.12 -5.29
C ALA A 412 6.14 7.46 -5.48
N ASN A 413 5.40 7.59 -6.58
CA ASN A 413 4.59 8.76 -6.90
C ASN A 413 3.22 8.32 -7.45
N ILE A 414 2.18 8.45 -6.63
CA ILE A 414 0.79 8.23 -7.02
C ILE A 414 0.27 9.48 -7.72
N VAL A 415 -0.36 9.28 -8.86
CA VAL A 415 -0.97 10.32 -9.70
C VAL A 415 -2.47 10.10 -9.74
N HIS A 416 -3.21 11.21 -9.79
CA HIS A 416 -4.65 11.17 -10.05
C HIS A 416 -4.93 11.94 -11.35
N ASP A 417 -5.42 11.25 -12.36
CA ASP A 417 -5.80 11.83 -13.66
C ASP A 417 -7.32 12.01 -13.75
N GLY A 418 -7.77 13.04 -14.47
CA GLY A 418 -9.20 13.30 -14.68
C GLY A 418 -9.88 14.10 -13.56
N LYS A 419 -11.23 14.09 -13.58
CA LYS A 419 -12.11 14.89 -12.69
C LYS A 419 -12.22 14.26 -11.29
N PRO A 420 -12.59 15.02 -10.23
CA PRO A 420 -12.72 14.49 -8.87
C PRO A 420 -13.60 13.25 -8.69
N SER A 421 -14.66 13.09 -9.48
CA SER A 421 -15.66 12.02 -9.31
C SER A 421 -15.52 10.86 -10.30
N GLU A 422 -14.69 11.02 -11.33
CA GLU A 422 -14.53 10.10 -12.47
C GLU A 422 -13.05 9.92 -12.84
N GLY A 423 -12.16 10.28 -11.93
CA GLY A 423 -10.73 10.22 -12.17
C GLY A 423 -10.21 8.79 -12.16
N SER A 424 -8.93 8.63 -12.46
CA SER A 424 -8.23 7.36 -12.31
C SER A 424 -6.93 7.55 -11.56
N TYR A 425 -6.57 6.54 -10.77
CA TYR A 425 -5.30 6.50 -10.05
C TYR A 425 -4.31 5.61 -10.77
N ARG A 426 -3.08 6.09 -10.89
CA ARG A 426 -1.94 5.32 -11.36
C ARG A 426 -0.73 5.63 -10.48
N ILE A 427 0.28 4.77 -10.50
CA ILE A 427 1.46 4.93 -9.64
C ILE A 427 2.74 4.72 -10.42
N HIS A 428 3.71 5.61 -10.19
CA HIS A 428 5.10 5.41 -10.58
C HIS A 428 5.88 4.83 -9.42
N VAL A 429 6.66 3.78 -9.67
CA VAL A 429 7.43 3.07 -8.64
C VAL A 429 8.86 2.86 -9.13
N LEU A 430 9.83 3.11 -8.25
CA LEU A 430 11.22 2.74 -8.45
C LEU A 430 11.44 1.28 -8.09
N HIS A 431 11.91 0.47 -9.04
CA HIS A 431 12.39 -0.87 -8.74
C HIS A 431 13.84 -0.81 -8.24
N HIS A 432 14.04 -1.02 -6.94
CA HIS A 432 15.34 -0.88 -6.25
C HIS A 432 16.47 -1.69 -6.91
N GLY A 433 16.21 -2.93 -7.34
CA GLY A 433 17.24 -3.79 -7.92
C GLY A 433 17.70 -3.41 -9.33
N THR A 434 16.90 -2.65 -10.09
CA THR A 434 17.25 -2.21 -11.46
C THR A 434 17.53 -0.72 -11.54
N GLY A 435 17.09 0.07 -10.55
CA GLY A 435 17.09 1.53 -10.61
C GLY A 435 16.14 2.12 -11.66
N LYS A 436 15.25 1.30 -12.26
CA LYS A 436 14.30 1.74 -13.29
C LYS A 436 12.95 2.09 -12.69
N TRP A 437 12.26 3.02 -13.33
CA TRP A 437 10.91 3.43 -12.98
C TRP A 437 9.88 2.70 -13.82
N TYR A 438 8.79 2.31 -13.17
CA TYR A 438 7.64 1.67 -13.80
C TYR A 438 6.37 2.42 -13.44
N GLU A 439 5.48 2.56 -14.41
CA GLU A 439 4.11 3.00 -14.23
C GLU A 439 3.22 1.77 -14.10
N LEU A 440 2.37 1.77 -13.06
CA LEU A 440 1.39 0.74 -12.79
C LEU A 440 0.02 1.39 -12.80
N GLN A 441 -0.84 0.92 -13.69
CA GLN A 441 -2.25 1.29 -13.76
C GLN A 441 -3.08 0.01 -13.85
N ASP A 442 -3.67 -0.37 -12.73
CA ASP A 442 -4.40 -1.62 -12.57
C ASP A 442 -3.55 -2.83 -13.04
N LEU A 443 -3.97 -3.50 -14.12
CA LEU A 443 -3.27 -4.65 -14.69
C LEU A 443 -2.11 -4.26 -15.63
N GLN A 444 -2.04 -3.00 -16.05
CA GLN A 444 -1.01 -2.52 -16.98
C GLN A 444 0.25 -2.13 -16.22
N VAL A 445 1.38 -2.61 -16.73
CA VAL A 445 2.72 -2.33 -16.21
C VAL A 445 3.58 -1.87 -17.38
N THR A 446 4.07 -0.63 -17.30
CA THR A 446 4.86 0.00 -18.36
C THR A 446 6.14 0.58 -17.78
N ASP A 447 7.23 0.56 -18.56
CA ASP A 447 8.45 1.28 -18.19
C ASP A 447 8.28 2.76 -18.47
N ILE A 448 8.85 3.61 -17.61
CA ILE A 448 8.73 5.05 -17.74
C ILE A 448 10.04 5.76 -17.46
N LEU A 449 10.30 6.82 -18.22
CA LEU A 449 11.47 7.67 -18.02
C LEU A 449 11.25 8.58 -16.80
N PRO A 450 12.28 8.83 -15.97
CA PRO A 450 12.17 9.69 -14.79
C PRO A 450 11.57 11.08 -15.10
N GLN A 451 11.92 11.66 -16.26
CA GLN A 451 11.43 12.98 -16.70
C GLN A 451 9.89 13.04 -16.85
N MET A 452 9.24 11.93 -17.15
CA MET A 452 7.78 11.89 -17.29
C MET A 452 7.07 11.95 -15.93
N ILE A 453 7.75 11.54 -14.85
CA ILE A 453 7.20 11.54 -13.49
C ILE A 453 6.95 12.97 -13.02
N THR A 454 7.85 13.90 -13.34
CA THR A 454 7.75 15.31 -12.93
C THR A 454 6.68 16.09 -13.70
N LEU A 455 6.25 15.57 -14.85
CA LEU A 455 5.18 16.17 -15.68
C LEU A 455 3.78 15.72 -15.24
N SER A 456 3.68 14.77 -14.33
CA SER A 456 2.42 14.20 -13.87
C SER A 456 1.77 15.03 -12.74
N GLU A 457 0.44 14.92 -12.60
CA GLU A 457 -0.31 15.51 -11.50
C GLU A 457 -0.12 14.71 -10.19
N ALA A 458 1.12 14.70 -9.69
CA ALA A 458 1.53 14.01 -8.47
C ALA A 458 0.57 14.31 -7.31
N TYR A 459 0.03 13.28 -6.68
CA TYR A 459 -0.95 13.39 -5.61
C TYR A 459 -0.39 12.94 -4.27
N ILE A 460 0.23 11.76 -4.22
CA ILE A 460 0.90 11.23 -3.02
C ILE A 460 2.31 10.78 -3.43
N GLN A 461 3.31 11.22 -2.67
CA GLN A 461 4.70 10.84 -2.91
C GLN A 461 5.29 10.18 -1.67
N ILE A 462 6.14 9.18 -1.88
CA ILE A 462 6.94 8.56 -0.82
C ILE A 462 8.41 8.78 -1.15
N TRP A 463 9.14 9.27 -0.17
CA TRP A 463 10.56 9.64 -0.25
C TRP A 463 11.36 8.83 0.77
N LYS A 464 12.47 8.22 0.37
CA LYS A 464 13.42 7.51 1.23
C LYS A 464 14.54 8.48 1.63
N ARG A 465 14.86 8.56 2.92
CA ARG A 465 16.04 9.29 3.39
C ARG A 465 17.31 8.55 2.95
N ARG A 466 18.28 9.26 2.39
CA ARG A 466 19.58 8.67 2.09
C ARG A 466 20.37 8.47 3.38
N ASP A 467 20.95 7.29 3.52
CA ASP A 467 21.91 7.01 4.57
C ASP A 467 23.33 7.22 4.02
N ASN A 468 24.17 7.99 4.73
CA ASN A 468 25.52 8.39 4.30
C ASN A 468 26.46 7.20 3.97
N ASP A 469 26.13 5.98 4.37
CA ASP A 469 26.90 4.79 4.02
C ASP A 469 26.72 4.32 2.55
N GLU A 470 25.63 4.72 1.87
CA GLU A 470 25.38 4.34 0.45
C GLU A 470 26.28 5.15 -0.51
N THR A 471 26.74 6.33 -0.11
CA THR A 471 27.61 7.21 -0.93
C THR A 471 29.00 6.63 -1.20
N ASN A 472 29.49 5.67 -0.41
CA ASN A 472 30.80 5.04 -0.62
C ASN A 472 30.78 3.86 -1.61
N GLN A 473 29.62 3.42 -2.10
CA GLN A 473 29.51 2.28 -3.03
C GLN A 473 29.21 2.67 -4.48
N GLN A 474 28.79 3.92 -4.75
CA GLN A 474 28.55 4.41 -6.11
C GLN A 474 29.71 5.25 -6.68
N GLY A 475 30.80 5.38 -5.93
CA GLY A 475 31.99 6.18 -6.30
C GLY A 475 33.28 5.38 -6.48
N ALA A 476 33.21 4.06 -6.69
CA ALA A 476 34.38 3.21 -6.97
C ALA A 476 34.22 2.45 -8.28
#